data_AF-A0A645J0V2-F1
#
_entry.id   AF-A0A645J0V2-F1
#
_cell.length_a   1.000
_cell.length_b   1.000
_cell.length_c   1.000
_cell.angle_alpha   90.00
_cell.angle_beta   90.00
_cell.angle_gamma   90.00
#
_symmetry.space_group_name_H-M   'P 1'
#
loop_
_entity.id
_entity.type
_entity.pdbx_description
1 polymer ?
#
loop_
_entity_poly.entity_id
_entity_poly.type
_entity_poly.pdbx_seq_one_letter_code
_entity_poly.pdbx_strand_id
1 'polypeptide(L)'
;MYNTRTGTGSGSLKLDSKFTAARYLLLHGSLGQRFVKMDTSGPRIMSRHDLINKKYPEIPRGEYYVVFKLEIKNTEPEFENMKWRIADITSHVGHQRAVPDTILLSDLMMYRIKE
;
A
#
# COMPACT_ATOMS: atom_id res chain seq x y z
N MET A 1 -0.70 -7.34 6.41
CA MET A 1 -0.14 -6.00 6.67
C MET A 1 0.43 -5.47 5.38
N TYR A 2 0.59 -4.16 5.25
CA TYR A 2 1.33 -3.51 4.18
C TYR A 2 2.43 -2.65 4.81
N ASN A 3 3.62 -2.59 4.19
CA ASN A 3 4.75 -1.90 4.79
C ASN A 3 5.62 -1.19 3.74
N THR A 4 6.21 -0.08 4.16
CA THR A 4 7.19 0.71 3.39
C THR A 4 8.41 0.98 4.26
N ARG A 5 9.58 1.14 3.64
CA ARG A 5 10.82 1.46 4.38
C ARG A 5 10.80 2.92 4.82
N THR A 6 11.34 3.20 6.00
CA THR A 6 11.54 4.57 6.50
C THR A 6 12.93 4.73 7.13
N GLY A 7 13.32 5.96 7.43
CA GLY A 7 14.64 6.35 7.92
C GLY A 7 15.24 7.49 7.10
N THR A 8 16.56 7.64 7.15
CA THR A 8 17.31 8.71 6.49
C THR A 8 18.03 8.27 5.20
N GLY A 9 17.97 6.99 4.86
CA GLY A 9 18.65 6.41 3.70
C GLY A 9 17.83 6.44 2.41
N SER A 10 18.50 6.21 1.28
CA SER A 10 17.86 6.10 -0.04
C SER A 10 16.72 5.07 -0.05
N GLY A 11 15.56 5.48 -0.54
CA GLY A 11 14.34 4.66 -0.56
C GLY A 11 13.49 4.76 0.72
N SER A 12 13.84 5.65 1.65
CA SER A 12 12.93 6.06 2.72
C SER A 12 11.70 6.76 2.13
N LEU A 13 10.51 6.28 2.46
CA LEU A 13 9.30 6.96 2.06
C LEU A 13 9.10 8.23 2.88
N LYS A 14 8.92 9.38 2.21
CA LYS A 14 8.51 10.62 2.86
C LYS A 14 7.09 10.45 3.39
N LEU A 15 6.88 10.76 4.66
CA LEU A 15 5.56 10.72 5.26
C LEU A 15 4.85 12.04 5.04
N ASP A 16 3.65 11.96 4.48
CA ASP A 16 2.73 13.06 4.35
C ASP A 16 1.33 12.65 4.80
N SER A 17 0.47 13.63 5.02
CA SER A 17 -0.87 13.41 5.56
C SER A 17 -1.76 12.56 4.65
N LYS A 18 -1.60 12.63 3.33
CA LYS A 18 -2.39 11.84 2.38
C LYS A 18 -2.02 10.36 2.50
N PHE A 19 -0.72 10.07 2.58
CA PHE A 19 -0.23 8.71 2.73
C PHE A 19 -0.59 8.12 4.09
N THR A 20 -0.35 8.86 5.18
CA THR A 20 -0.61 8.34 6.54
C THR A 20 -2.09 8.19 6.87
N ALA A 21 -2.97 8.95 6.21
CA ALA A 21 -4.42 8.89 6.39
C ALA A 21 -5.14 8.03 5.34
N ALA A 22 -4.40 7.30 4.49
CA ALA A 22 -4.99 6.47 3.46
C ALA A 22 -5.92 5.40 4.07
N ARG A 23 -7.07 5.20 3.44
CA ARG A 23 -8.13 4.28 3.92
C ARG A 23 -8.21 2.97 3.15
N TYR A 24 -7.64 2.96 1.95
CA TYR A 24 -7.64 1.83 1.05
C TYR A 24 -6.24 1.65 0.45
N LEU A 25 -5.93 0.41 0.12
CA LEU A 25 -4.71 0.01 -0.56
C LEU A 25 -5.09 -0.74 -1.83
N LEU A 26 -4.62 -0.25 -2.97
CA LEU A 26 -4.64 -0.98 -4.23
C LEU A 26 -3.25 -1.56 -4.50
N LEU A 27 -3.13 -2.88 -4.42
CA LEU A 27 -1.94 -3.60 -4.87
C LEU A 27 -2.13 -4.04 -6.32
N HIS A 28 -1.07 -3.97 -7.11
CA HIS A 28 -1.06 -4.50 -8.48
C HIS A 28 0.28 -5.19 -8.80
N GLY A 29 0.25 -6.25 -9.59
CA GLY A 29 1.45 -6.98 -9.98
C GLY A 29 1.15 -8.22 -10.82
N SER A 30 2.09 -9.16 -10.87
CA SER A 30 1.94 -10.43 -11.59
C SER A 30 0.79 -11.30 -11.06
N LEU A 31 0.44 -11.14 -9.78
CA LEU A 31 -0.69 -11.82 -9.13
C LEU A 31 -2.04 -11.11 -9.34
N GLY A 32 -2.08 -10.08 -10.19
CA GLY A 32 -3.28 -9.29 -10.45
C GLY A 32 -3.41 -8.07 -9.54
N GLN A 33 -4.65 -7.61 -9.37
CA GLN A 33 -4.99 -6.46 -8.52
C GLN A 33 -5.68 -6.93 -7.25
N ARG A 34 -5.40 -6.22 -6.14
CA ARG A 34 -6.06 -6.44 -4.87
C ARG A 34 -6.37 -5.10 -4.21
N PHE A 35 -7.65 -4.82 -4.02
CA PHE A 35 -8.13 -3.65 -3.31
C PHE A 35 -8.58 -4.05 -1.91
N VAL A 36 -8.03 -3.40 -0.87
CA VAL A 36 -8.33 -3.73 0.52
C VAL A 36 -8.44 -2.48 1.37
N LYS A 37 -9.33 -2.53 2.35
CA LYS A 37 -9.44 -1.51 3.39
C LYS A 37 -8.26 -1.57 4.34
N MET A 38 -7.78 -0.40 4.75
CA MET A 38 -6.76 -0.23 5.77
C MET A 38 -7.38 0.16 7.10
N ASP A 39 -6.73 -0.23 8.19
CA ASP A 39 -7.11 0.14 9.54
C ASP A 39 -6.96 1.67 9.72
N THR A 40 -7.97 2.31 10.29
CA THR A 40 -8.04 3.77 10.39
C THR A 40 -7.25 4.37 11.56
N SER A 41 -6.66 3.53 12.43
CA SER A 41 -5.78 4.00 13.50
C SER A 41 -4.44 4.56 13.01
N GLY A 42 -4.17 4.44 11.71
CA GLY A 42 -2.95 4.92 11.06
C GLY A 42 -1.80 3.90 11.14
N PRO A 43 -0.65 4.22 10.54
CA PRO A 43 0.47 3.31 10.51
C PRO A 43 1.23 3.28 11.85
N ARG A 44 1.95 2.17 12.09
CA ARG A 44 2.90 2.04 13.18
C ARG A 44 4.32 1.92 12.64
N ILE A 45 5.28 2.47 13.38
CA ILE A 45 6.69 2.20 13.12
C ILE A 45 7.04 0.84 13.73
N MET A 46 7.70 -0.01 12.94
CA MET A 46 8.22 -1.30 13.38
C MET A 46 9.69 -1.41 12.99
N SER A 47 10.50 -1.94 13.91
CA SER A 47 11.88 -2.31 13.59
C SER A 47 11.92 -3.61 12.78
N ARG A 48 13.08 -3.87 12.17
CA ARG A 48 13.40 -5.18 11.58
C ARG A 48 13.14 -6.33 12.56
N HIS A 49 13.53 -6.18 13.82
CA HIS A 49 13.34 -7.21 14.85
C HIS A 49 11.85 -7.46 15.12
N ASP A 50 11.03 -6.41 15.16
CA ASP A 50 9.57 -6.55 15.32
C ASP A 50 8.93 -7.34 14.18
N LEU A 51 9.39 -7.10 12.93
CA LEU A 51 8.91 -7.84 11.77
C LEU A 51 9.33 -9.32 11.80
N ILE A 52 10.58 -9.61 12.18
CA ILE A 52 11.07 -10.99 12.33
C ILE A 52 10.26 -11.73 13.40
N ASN A 53 10.02 -11.09 14.55
CA ASN A 53 9.20 -11.65 15.64
C ASN A 53 7.76 -11.92 15.20
N LYS A 54 7.24 -11.15 14.22
CA LYS A 54 5.93 -11.36 13.59
C LYS A 54 5.93 -12.39 12.46
N LYS A 55 7.03 -13.12 12.26
CA LYS A 55 7.20 -14.11 11.20
C LYS A 55 6.98 -13.52 9.80
N TYR A 56 7.49 -12.30 9.59
CA TYR A 56 7.47 -11.68 8.26
C TYR A 56 8.15 -12.61 7.23
N PRO A 57 7.57 -12.81 6.05
CA PRO A 57 7.94 -13.91 5.14
C PRO A 57 9.36 -13.82 4.57
N GLU A 58 9.94 -12.62 4.54
CA GLU A 58 11.30 -12.38 4.04
C GLU A 58 12.19 -11.78 5.13
N ILE A 59 13.51 -11.79 4.94
CA ILE A 59 14.42 -11.07 5.83
C ILE A 59 14.32 -9.57 5.50
N PRO A 60 13.85 -8.71 6.44
CA PRO A 60 13.73 -7.28 6.18
C PRO A 60 15.12 -6.66 5.99
N ARG A 61 15.32 -5.94 4.89
CA ARG A 61 16.61 -5.28 4.55
C ARG A 61 16.78 -3.87 5.11
N GLY A 62 15.69 -3.23 5.52
CA GLY A 62 15.71 -1.91 6.17
C GLY A 62 15.68 -2.06 7.69
N GLU A 63 16.09 -1.01 8.40
CA GLU A 63 16.07 -1.01 9.87
C GLU A 63 14.67 -0.72 10.43
N TYR A 64 13.95 0.23 9.81
CA TYR A 64 12.62 0.65 10.23
C TYR A 64 11.63 0.64 9.08
N TYR A 65 10.38 0.35 9.43
CA TYR A 65 9.27 0.24 8.51
C TYR A 65 8.06 0.99 9.04
N VAL A 66 7.35 1.64 8.13
CA VAL A 66 6.00 2.14 8.37
C VAL A 66 5.03 1.04 7.95
N VAL A 67 4.25 0.55 8.90
CA VAL A 67 3.40 -0.64 8.74
C VAL A 67 1.93 -0.27 8.93
N PHE A 68 1.14 -0.54 7.90
CA PHE A 68 -0.32 -0.44 7.89
C PHE A 68 -0.95 -1.79 8.17
N LYS A 69 -1.94 -1.80 9.07
CA LYS A 69 -2.80 -2.95 9.28
C LYS A 69 -3.88 -2.96 8.20
N LEU A 70 -4.21 -4.15 7.70
CA LEU A 70 -5.20 -4.36 6.65
C LEU A 70 -6.45 -4.99 7.26
N GLU A 71 -7.62 -4.49 6.88
CA GLU A 71 -8.92 -5.01 7.28
C GLU A 71 -9.57 -5.78 6.12
N ILE A 72 -8.89 -6.83 5.66
CA ILE A 72 -9.31 -7.61 4.49
C ILE A 72 -10.76 -8.11 4.63
N LYS A 73 -11.14 -8.57 5.82
CA LYS A 73 -12.50 -9.07 6.11
C LYS A 73 -13.58 -7.98 6.16
N ASN A 74 -13.19 -6.73 6.35
CA ASN A 74 -14.11 -5.58 6.44
C ASN A 74 -14.05 -4.71 5.17
N THR A 75 -13.39 -5.19 4.12
CA THR A 75 -13.40 -4.50 2.83
C THR A 75 -14.79 -4.63 2.22
N GLU A 76 -15.33 -3.52 1.71
CA GLU A 76 -16.68 -3.46 1.19
C GLU A 76 -16.84 -4.40 -0.03
N PRO A 77 -17.90 -5.24 -0.07
CA PRO A 77 -18.06 -6.30 -1.08
C PRO A 77 -18.23 -5.77 -2.50
N GLU A 78 -18.71 -4.54 -2.66
CA GLU A 78 -18.87 -3.89 -3.96
C GLU A 78 -17.54 -3.76 -4.71
N PHE A 79 -16.41 -3.76 -4.00
CA PHE A 79 -15.08 -3.65 -4.59
C PHE A 79 -14.47 -4.99 -5.03
N GLU A 80 -15.03 -6.14 -4.65
CA GLU A 80 -14.38 -7.45 -4.81
C GLU A 80 -14.02 -7.78 -6.28
N ASN A 81 -14.88 -7.41 -7.22
CA ASN A 81 -14.70 -7.66 -8.64
C ASN A 81 -14.25 -6.44 -9.44
N MET A 82 -13.96 -5.32 -8.77
CA MET A 82 -13.52 -4.12 -9.46
C MET A 82 -12.05 -4.21 -9.87
N LYS A 83 -11.76 -3.73 -11.07
CA LYS A 83 -10.40 -3.60 -11.61
C LYS A 83 -10.21 -2.20 -12.17
N TRP A 84 -8.99 -1.71 -12.08
CA TRP A 84 -8.61 -0.38 -12.53
C TRP A 84 -7.51 -0.42 -13.57
N ARG A 85 -7.51 0.53 -14.49
CA ARG A 85 -6.46 0.66 -15.50
C ARG A 85 -5.25 1.38 -14.89
N ILE A 86 -4.33 0.61 -14.30
CA ILE A 86 -3.18 1.17 -13.54
C ILE A 86 -2.29 2.10 -14.39
N ALA A 87 -2.15 1.81 -15.68
CA ALA A 87 -1.36 2.64 -16.60
C ALA A 87 -1.88 4.09 -16.72
N ASP A 88 -3.15 4.33 -16.37
CA ASP A 88 -3.77 5.65 -16.41
C ASP A 88 -3.72 6.36 -15.04
N ILE A 89 -3.30 5.64 -13.98
CA ILE A 89 -3.24 6.13 -12.60
C ILE A 89 -1.82 6.55 -12.23
N THR A 90 -0.82 5.76 -12.63
CA THR A 90 0.58 5.99 -12.28
C THR A 90 1.50 5.74 -13.47
N SER A 91 2.50 6.61 -13.63
CA SER A 91 3.52 6.51 -14.68
C SER A 91 4.86 5.99 -14.14
N HIS A 92 4.88 5.40 -12.95
CA HIS A 92 6.12 4.93 -12.31
C HIS A 92 6.80 3.78 -13.07
N VAL A 93 8.11 3.92 -13.28
CA VAL A 93 8.96 2.93 -13.97
C VAL A 93 10.13 2.49 -13.09
N GLY A 94 10.63 1.26 -13.33
CA GLY A 94 11.75 0.69 -12.59
C GLY A 94 11.52 0.67 -11.08
N HIS A 95 12.49 1.15 -10.29
CA HIS A 95 12.43 1.18 -8.84
C HIS A 95 11.32 2.07 -8.26
N GLN A 96 10.84 3.06 -9.02
CA GLN A 96 9.77 3.97 -8.56
C GLN A 96 8.44 3.25 -8.36
N ARG A 97 8.23 2.08 -8.99
CA ARG A 97 7.04 1.25 -8.79
C ARG A 97 6.85 0.77 -7.35
N ALA A 98 7.92 0.79 -6.54
CA ALA A 98 7.85 0.44 -5.13
C ALA A 98 7.41 1.63 -4.24
N VAL A 99 7.30 2.83 -4.80
CA VAL A 99 6.83 4.03 -4.10
C VAL A 99 5.32 4.11 -4.24
N PRO A 100 4.55 4.15 -3.13
CA PRO A 100 3.10 4.25 -3.19
C PRO A 100 2.66 5.64 -3.64
N ASP A 101 1.69 5.66 -4.56
CA ASP A 101 0.93 6.86 -4.93
C ASP A 101 -0.29 7.03 -4.01
N THR A 102 -0.68 8.28 -3.78
CA THR A 102 -1.90 8.61 -3.04
C THR A 102 -2.89 9.31 -3.96
N ILE A 103 -4.09 8.76 -4.05
CA ILE A 103 -5.18 9.25 -4.91
C ILE A 103 -6.50 9.22 -4.13
N LEU A 104 -7.43 10.13 -4.45
CA LEU A 104 -8.77 10.07 -3.89
C LEU A 104 -9.50 8.84 -4.44
N LEU A 105 -10.37 8.24 -3.61
CA LEU A 105 -11.20 7.13 -4.06
C LEU A 105 -12.08 7.53 -5.24
N SER A 106 -12.65 8.74 -5.22
CA SER A 106 -13.45 9.27 -6.33
C SER A 106 -12.70 9.25 -7.66
N ASP A 107 -11.43 9.66 -7.64
CA ASP A 107 -10.61 9.77 -8.84
C ASP A 107 -10.19 8.38 -9.30
N LEU A 108 -9.80 7.49 -8.36
CA LEU A 108 -9.52 6.09 -8.65
C LEU A 108 -10.69 5.44 -9.39
N MET A 109 -11.93 5.68 -8.95
CA MET A 109 -13.14 5.12 -9.55
C MET A 109 -13.38 5.55 -11.01
N MET A 110 -12.81 6.68 -11.45
CA MET A 110 -12.89 7.10 -12.86
C MET A 110 -12.10 6.18 -13.81
N TYR A 111 -11.08 5.50 -13.30
CA TYR A 111 -10.20 4.60 -14.07
C TYR A 111 -10.64 3.13 -14.00
N ARG A 112 -11.86 2.86 -13.51
CA ARG A 112 -12.42 1.52 -13.46
C ARG A 112 -12.57 0.97 -14.88
N ILE A 113 -12.14 -0.27 -15.09
CA ILE A 113 -12.41 -0.99 -16.33
C ILE A 113 -13.92 -1.28 -16.37
N LYS A 114 -14.62 -0.73 -17.35
CA LYS A 114 -16.01 -1.09 -17.63
C LYS A 114 -15.98 -2.42 -18.39
N GLU A 115 -16.76 -3.39 -17.92
CA GLU A 115 -17.13 -4.58 -18.70
C GLU A 115 -18.00 -4.18 -19.89
#